data_AF-X0W9T8-F1
#
_entry.id   AF-X0W9T8-F1
#
_cell.length_a   1.000
_cell.length_b   1.000
_cell.length_c   1.000
_cell.angle_alpha   90.00
_cell.angle_beta   90.00
_cell.angle_gamma   90.00
#
_symmetry.space_group_name_H-M   'P 1'
#
loop_
_entity.id
_entity.type
_entity.pdbx_description
1 polymer ?
#
loop_
_entity_poly.entity_id
_entity_poly.type
_entity_poly.pdbx_seq_one_letter_code
_entity_poly.pdbx_strand_id
1 'polypeptide(L)'
;MSIHISIWLTNPVVKSWNASKDQKKILENALPECTVSLHKNSQSFKANLINTDIALVWVFNQKWLEMAPRLKWIATPSAGKDWFNIDAPEGMIISYGAFHGRIIAENVIGAILGFIRGLYFAGQFQDKYLWPREEIEPYCDTLRGSHLVILGYGKIGNWIAK
;
A
#
# COMPACT_ATOMS: atom_id res chain seq x y z
N MET A 1 -4.69 31.44 -4.40
CA MET A 1 -4.36 30.40 -5.42
C MET A 1 -4.99 29.09 -4.99
N SER A 2 -5.67 28.38 -5.89
CA SER A 2 -6.17 27.02 -5.61
C SER A 2 -4.98 26.06 -5.49
N ILE A 3 -5.04 25.10 -4.58
CA ILE A 3 -4.03 24.03 -4.43
C ILE A 3 -4.25 23.00 -5.54
N HIS A 4 -3.20 22.64 -6.26
CA HIS A 4 -3.27 21.64 -7.32
C HIS A 4 -2.69 20.30 -6.85
N ILE A 5 -3.53 19.27 -6.91
CA ILE A 5 -3.18 17.90 -6.58
C ILE A 5 -3.04 17.11 -7.88
N SER A 6 -1.83 16.60 -8.15
CA SER A 6 -1.56 15.74 -9.29
C SER A 6 -1.44 14.29 -8.84
N ILE A 7 -2.36 13.45 -9.32
CA ILE A 7 -2.41 12.02 -9.02
C ILE A 7 -1.82 11.25 -10.19
N TRP A 8 -0.71 10.54 -9.93
CA TRP A 8 -0.16 9.55 -10.85
C TRP A 8 0.13 8.25 -10.09
N LEU A 9 -0.96 7.55 -9.80
CA LEU A 9 -0.93 6.19 -9.26
C LEU A 9 -1.27 5.24 -10.38
N THR A 10 -0.24 4.70 -11.03
CA THR A 10 -0.39 3.65 -12.05
C THR A 10 0.61 2.54 -11.83
N ASN A 11 0.15 1.30 -11.91
CA ASN A 11 0.93 0.07 -11.86
C ASN A 11 0.51 -0.84 -13.03
N PRO A 12 1.47 -1.38 -13.81
CA PRO A 12 1.15 -2.19 -14.98
C PRO A 12 0.64 -3.59 -14.64
N VAL A 13 0.91 -4.08 -13.43
CA VAL A 13 0.59 -5.45 -13.01
C VAL A 13 -0.66 -5.47 -12.12
N VAL A 14 -0.69 -4.62 -11.09
CA VAL A 14 -1.74 -4.62 -10.07
C VAL A 14 -2.75 -3.52 -10.37
N LYS A 15 -3.84 -3.87 -11.05
CA LYS A 15 -4.87 -2.91 -11.49
C LYS A 15 -5.50 -2.12 -10.34
N SER A 16 -5.68 -2.73 -9.17
CA SER A 16 -6.25 -2.07 -7.98
C SER A 16 -5.35 -0.99 -7.39
N TRP A 17 -4.08 -0.89 -7.83
CA TRP A 17 -3.16 0.19 -7.47
C TRP A 17 -3.28 1.40 -8.40
N ASN A 18 -4.15 1.33 -9.41
CA ASN A 18 -4.40 2.45 -10.31
C ASN A 18 -5.46 3.37 -9.72
N ALA A 19 -5.17 4.67 -9.68
CA ALA A 19 -6.18 5.65 -9.29
C ALA A 19 -7.32 5.68 -10.31
N SER A 20 -8.56 5.61 -9.81
CA SER A 20 -9.78 5.64 -10.64
C SER A 20 -10.38 7.05 -10.73
N LYS A 21 -11.27 7.25 -11.70
CA LYS A 21 -12.06 8.49 -11.80
C LYS A 21 -12.99 8.69 -10.59
N ASP A 22 -13.48 7.60 -10.00
CA ASP A 22 -14.35 7.67 -8.82
C ASP A 22 -13.56 8.13 -7.60
N GLN A 23 -12.33 7.64 -7.42
CA GLN A 23 -11.42 8.13 -6.37
C GLN A 23 -11.04 9.60 -6.57
N LYS A 24 -10.82 10.04 -7.81
CA LYS A 24 -10.65 11.47 -8.13
C LYS A 24 -11.87 12.27 -7.66
N LYS A 25 -13.10 11.82 -7.99
CA LYS A 25 -14.34 12.50 -7.61
C LYS A 25 -14.53 12.55 -6.09
N ILE A 26 -14.18 11.48 -5.39
CA ILE A 26 -14.18 11.46 -3.91
C ILE A 26 -13.25 12.55 -3.37
N LEU A 27 -12.05 12.68 -3.93
CA LEU A 27 -11.08 13.68 -3.49
C LEU A 27 -11.55 15.11 -3.81
N GLU A 28 -12.10 15.34 -5.00
CA GLU A 28 -12.67 16.64 -5.39
C GLU A 28 -13.84 17.06 -4.48
N ASN A 29 -14.70 16.12 -4.11
CA ASN A 29 -15.81 16.38 -3.18
C ASN A 29 -15.32 16.65 -1.75
N ALA A 30 -14.24 15.99 -1.33
CA ALA A 30 -13.67 16.17 0.01
C ALA A 30 -12.83 17.46 0.14
N LEU A 31 -12.32 17.98 -0.98
CA LEU A 31 -11.44 19.15 -1.04
C LEU A 31 -11.90 20.11 -2.17
N PRO A 32 -13.06 20.77 -2.03
CA PRO A 32 -13.67 21.55 -3.11
C PRO A 32 -12.84 22.76 -3.55
N GLU A 33 -11.99 23.29 -2.67
CA GLU A 33 -11.03 24.36 -2.95
C GLU A 33 -9.77 23.90 -3.73
N CYS A 34 -9.58 22.58 -3.92
CA CYS A 34 -8.44 22.01 -4.62
C CYS A 34 -8.78 21.59 -6.05
N THR A 35 -7.84 21.79 -6.97
CA THR A 35 -7.93 21.25 -8.33
C THR A 35 -7.24 19.89 -8.40
N VAL A 36 -7.96 18.84 -8.77
CA VAL A 36 -7.41 17.47 -8.86
C VAL A 36 -7.19 17.06 -10.30
N SER A 37 -5.96 16.68 -10.64
CA SER A 37 -5.56 16.16 -11.95
C SER A 37 -5.20 14.68 -11.85
N LEU A 38 -5.72 13.85 -12.76
CA LEU A 38 -5.41 12.42 -12.82
C LEU A 38 -4.61 12.12 -14.09
N HIS A 39 -3.41 11.56 -13.91
CA HIS A 39 -2.45 11.29 -14.98
C HIS A 39 -2.34 9.79 -15.24
N LYS A 40 -2.37 9.40 -16.51
CA LYS A 40 -2.31 7.97 -16.92
C LYS A 40 -0.89 7.45 -17.09
N ASN A 41 0.09 8.34 -17.15
CA ASN A 41 1.49 7.99 -17.41
C ASN A 41 2.42 9.10 -16.91
N SER A 42 3.71 8.76 -16.83
CA SER A 42 4.75 9.69 -16.37
C SER A 42 4.86 10.94 -17.24
N GLN A 43 4.56 10.86 -18.54
CA GLN A 43 4.72 11.99 -19.45
C GLN A 43 3.68 13.09 -19.15
N SER A 44 2.40 12.72 -19.04
CA SER A 44 1.34 13.64 -18.68
C SER A 44 1.46 14.17 -17.25
N PHE A 45 1.98 13.36 -16.31
CA PHE A 45 2.31 13.82 -14.96
C PHE A 45 3.42 14.86 -14.97
N LYS A 46 4.57 14.56 -15.60
CA LYS A 46 5.72 15.48 -15.68
C LYS A 46 5.38 16.80 -16.36
N ALA A 47 4.55 16.78 -17.40
CA ALA A 47 4.10 17.99 -18.08
C ALA A 47 3.28 18.93 -17.16
N ASN A 48 2.69 18.42 -16.08
CA ASN A 48 1.89 19.20 -15.13
C ASN A 48 2.63 19.57 -13.83
N LEU A 49 3.88 19.10 -13.65
CA LEU A 49 4.65 19.35 -12.43
C LEU A 49 4.83 20.84 -12.11
N ILE A 50 4.95 21.68 -13.14
CA ILE A 50 5.08 23.13 -13.00
C ILE A 50 3.94 23.77 -12.19
N ASN A 51 2.75 23.17 -12.24
CA ASN A 51 1.56 23.63 -11.55
C ASN A 51 1.21 22.83 -10.30
N THR A 52 1.99 21.80 -9.95
CA THR A 52 1.62 20.83 -8.90
C THR A 52 2.08 21.32 -7.53
N ASP A 53 1.15 21.43 -6.58
CA ASP A 53 1.45 21.72 -5.17
C ASP A 53 1.59 20.41 -4.37
N ILE A 54 0.79 19.39 -4.70
CA ILE A 54 0.78 18.06 -4.05
C ILE A 54 0.86 16.97 -5.11
N ALA A 55 1.82 16.04 -4.98
CA ALA A 55 1.95 14.87 -5.84
C ALA A 55 1.54 13.59 -5.10
N LEU A 56 0.53 12.87 -5.61
CA LEU A 56 0.14 11.55 -5.12
C LEU A 56 0.63 10.48 -6.08
N VAL A 57 1.71 9.76 -5.70
CA VAL A 57 2.46 8.90 -6.63
C VAL A 57 3.02 7.62 -5.96
N TRP A 58 3.23 6.58 -6.76
CA TRP A 58 3.95 5.37 -6.33
C TRP A 58 5.46 5.56 -6.34
N VAL A 59 5.96 6.38 -7.25
CA VAL A 59 7.39 6.67 -7.44
C VAL A 59 7.56 8.14 -7.79
N PHE A 60 8.67 8.72 -7.36
CA PHE A 60 9.08 10.06 -7.73
C PHE A 60 10.60 10.06 -7.95
N ASN A 61 11.08 10.74 -8.99
CA ASN A 61 12.50 10.87 -9.26
C ASN A 61 13.00 12.23 -8.74
N GLN A 62 14.12 12.26 -8.00
CA GLN A 62 14.72 13.48 -7.46
C GLN A 62 14.88 14.59 -8.51
N LYS A 63 15.27 14.25 -9.74
CA LYS A 63 15.46 15.21 -10.83
C LYS A 63 14.18 15.95 -11.23
N TRP A 64 13.01 15.41 -10.91
CA TRP A 64 11.73 16.05 -11.22
C TRP A 64 11.42 17.24 -10.31
N LEU A 65 12.12 17.40 -9.18
CA LEU A 65 11.98 18.57 -8.32
C LEU A 65 12.32 19.87 -9.07
N GLU A 66 13.30 19.83 -9.98
CA GLU A 66 13.69 20.97 -10.82
C GLU A 66 12.52 21.46 -11.71
N MET A 67 11.59 20.57 -12.06
CA MET A 67 10.41 20.87 -12.87
C MET A 67 9.18 21.27 -12.04
N ALA A 68 9.27 21.21 -10.71
CA ALA A 68 8.13 21.28 -9.80
C ALA A 68 8.31 22.39 -8.74
N PRO A 69 8.45 23.68 -9.15
CA PRO A 69 8.79 24.78 -8.25
C PRO A 69 7.72 25.08 -7.19
N ARG A 70 6.50 24.56 -7.37
CA ARG A 70 5.38 24.71 -6.45
C ARG A 70 5.18 23.52 -5.51
N LEU A 71 5.88 22.42 -5.76
CA LEU A 71 5.65 21.17 -5.05
C LEU A 71 6.04 21.34 -3.59
N LYS A 72 5.10 21.07 -2.69
CA LYS A 72 5.28 21.16 -1.23
C LYS A 72 5.08 19.82 -0.55
N TRP A 73 4.39 18.89 -1.21
CA TRP A 73 4.06 17.61 -0.60
C TRP A 73 4.07 16.48 -1.62
N ILE A 74 4.84 15.44 -1.33
CA ILE A 74 4.74 14.14 -2.01
C ILE A 74 4.06 13.15 -1.05
N ALA A 75 2.95 12.58 -1.49
CA ALA A 75 2.27 11.52 -0.77
C ALA A 75 2.37 10.22 -1.57
N THR A 76 2.71 9.13 -0.90
CA THR A 76 2.66 7.79 -1.46
C THR A 76 1.76 6.89 -0.63
N PRO A 77 0.88 6.08 -1.24
CA PRO A 77 0.12 5.08 -0.49
C PRO A 77 1.00 3.94 0.02
N SER A 78 2.27 3.82 -0.43
CA SER A 78 3.21 2.80 0.05
C SER A 78 3.52 2.98 1.54
N ALA A 79 3.59 1.87 2.28
CA ALA A 79 4.11 1.86 3.66
C ALA A 79 5.65 1.86 3.69
N GLY A 80 6.28 1.25 2.67
CA GLY A 80 7.73 1.11 2.57
C GLY A 80 8.38 2.40 2.06
N LYS A 81 9.58 2.69 2.57
CA LYS A 81 10.37 3.87 2.21
C LYS A 81 11.44 3.57 1.15
N ASP A 82 11.68 2.29 0.86
CA ASP A 82 12.84 1.80 0.11
C ASP A 82 12.95 2.35 -1.32
N TRP A 83 11.82 2.81 -1.88
CA TRP A 83 11.71 3.29 -3.26
C TRP A 83 11.68 4.81 -3.40
N PHE A 84 11.74 5.56 -2.28
CA PHE A 84 11.73 7.02 -2.26
C PHE A 84 13.06 7.57 -1.76
N ASN A 85 14.04 7.67 -2.67
CA ASN A 85 15.29 8.39 -2.43
C ASN A 85 15.11 9.84 -2.89
N ILE A 86 14.40 10.63 -2.10
CA ILE A 86 14.15 12.05 -2.34
C ILE A 86 14.81 12.85 -1.23
N ASP A 87 15.80 13.66 -1.59
CA ASP A 87 16.36 14.68 -0.73
C ASP A 87 15.41 15.88 -0.77
N ALA A 88 14.43 15.86 0.13
CA ALA A 88 13.38 16.86 0.21
C ALA A 88 13.96 18.23 0.59
N PRO A 89 13.71 19.30 -0.19
CA PRO A 89 14.05 20.66 0.20
C PRO A 89 13.38 21.05 1.51
N GLU A 90 13.92 22.08 2.18
CA GLU A 90 13.34 22.60 3.41
C GLU A 90 11.85 22.98 3.22
N GLY A 91 11.01 22.53 4.15
CA GLY A 91 9.56 22.77 4.10
C GLY A 91 8.77 21.82 3.18
N MET A 92 9.42 20.93 2.42
CA MET A 92 8.72 19.87 1.67
C MET A 92 8.40 18.68 2.57
N ILE A 93 7.18 18.16 2.45
CA ILE A 93 6.70 16.99 3.21
C ILE A 93 6.71 15.75 2.32
N ILE A 94 7.12 14.62 2.88
CA ILE A 94 6.91 13.30 2.26
C ILE A 94 6.09 12.42 3.22
N SER A 95 4.92 11.97 2.75
CA SER A 95 4.01 11.13 3.54
C SER A 95 3.88 9.73 2.96
N TYR A 96 3.83 8.74 3.85
CA TYR A 96 3.71 7.32 3.53
C TYR A 96 2.37 6.76 4.03
N GLY A 97 1.84 5.76 3.34
CA GLY A 97 0.58 5.11 3.68
C GLY A 97 0.64 4.38 5.02
N ALA A 98 -0.39 4.56 5.84
CA ALA A 98 -0.49 3.98 7.17
C ALA A 98 -1.68 3.01 7.35
N PHE A 99 -2.47 2.78 6.30
CA PHE A 99 -3.72 2.01 6.36
C PHE A 99 -3.51 0.48 6.28
N HIS A 100 -2.32 0.03 5.90
CA HIS A 100 -2.01 -1.39 5.64
C HIS A 100 -2.12 -2.30 6.87
N GLY A 101 -2.02 -1.75 8.09
CA GLY A 101 -1.89 -2.53 9.30
C GLY A 101 -3.00 -3.55 9.51
N ARG A 102 -4.27 -3.15 9.36
CA ARG A 102 -5.42 -4.05 9.49
C ARG A 102 -5.41 -5.14 8.40
N ILE A 103 -5.18 -4.75 7.15
CA ILE A 103 -5.17 -5.67 6.00
C ILE A 103 -4.08 -6.73 6.18
N ILE A 104 -2.88 -6.32 6.61
CA ILE A 104 -1.78 -7.24 6.83
C ILE A 104 -2.03 -8.12 8.07
N ALA A 105 -2.61 -7.57 9.14
CA ALA A 105 -2.98 -8.38 10.31
C ALA A 105 -3.95 -9.49 9.97
N GLU A 106 -4.99 -9.21 9.16
CA GLU A 106 -5.93 -10.23 8.68
C GLU A 106 -5.21 -11.33 7.87
N ASN A 107 -4.26 -10.95 7.00
CA ASN A 107 -3.44 -11.92 6.26
C ASN A 107 -2.55 -12.77 7.18
N VAL A 108 -1.91 -12.16 8.19
CA VAL A 108 -1.04 -12.86 9.14
C VAL A 108 -1.83 -13.86 9.98
N ILE A 109 -3.00 -13.47 10.50
CA ILE A 109 -3.87 -14.38 11.24
C ILE A 109 -4.34 -15.54 10.35
N GLY A 110 -4.73 -15.25 9.10
CA GLY A 110 -5.09 -16.27 8.13
C GLY A 110 -3.96 -17.27 7.87
N ALA A 111 -2.72 -16.78 7.73
CA ALA A 111 -1.54 -17.63 7.55
C ALA A 111 -1.26 -18.50 8.79
N ILE A 112 -1.26 -17.91 9.99
CA ILE A 112 -1.05 -18.64 11.25
C ILE A 112 -2.05 -19.79 11.38
N LEU A 113 -3.34 -19.50 11.18
CA LEU A 113 -4.40 -20.52 11.25
C LEU A 113 -4.27 -21.56 10.13
N GLY A 114 -3.91 -21.13 8.92
CA GLY A 114 -3.69 -22.02 7.78
C GLY A 114 -2.57 -23.02 8.02
N PHE A 115 -1.46 -22.59 8.64
CA PHE A 115 -0.35 -23.47 9.00
C PHE A 115 -0.70 -24.39 10.17
N ILE A 116 -1.20 -23.84 11.29
CA ILE A 116 -1.40 -24.62 12.52
C ILE A 116 -2.55 -25.63 12.41
N ARG A 117 -3.44 -25.46 11.42
CA ARG A 117 -4.53 -26.41 11.13
C ARG A 117 -4.22 -27.29 9.93
N GLY A 118 -3.00 -27.23 9.39
CA GLY A 118 -2.57 -28.01 8.23
C GLY A 118 -3.34 -27.72 6.93
N LEU A 119 -4.05 -26.59 6.83
CA LEU A 119 -4.96 -26.31 5.69
C LEU A 119 -4.21 -26.17 4.37
N TYR A 120 -3.02 -25.56 4.39
CA TYR A 120 -2.19 -25.43 3.18
C TYR A 120 -1.70 -26.79 2.66
N PHE A 121 -1.51 -27.75 3.55
CA PHE A 121 -1.15 -29.11 3.18
C PHE A 121 -2.38 -29.91 2.74
N ALA A 122 -3.48 -29.78 3.46
CA ALA A 122 -4.77 -30.40 3.15
C ALA A 122 -5.27 -30.08 1.74
N GLY A 123 -5.07 -28.84 1.28
CA GLY A 123 -5.47 -28.41 -0.07
C GLY A 123 -4.90 -29.26 -1.19
N GLN A 124 -3.70 -29.85 -1.02
CA GLN A 124 -3.07 -30.71 -2.03
C GLN A 124 -3.77 -32.06 -2.24
N PHE A 125 -4.61 -32.46 -1.28
CA PHE A 125 -5.39 -33.69 -1.33
C PHE A 125 -6.83 -33.46 -1.78
N GLN A 126 -7.30 -32.21 -1.78
CA GLN A 126 -8.65 -31.84 -2.20
C GLN A 126 -8.87 -32.19 -3.67
N ASP A 127 -7.93 -31.85 -4.55
CA ASP A 127 -8.00 -32.15 -5.98
C ASP A 127 -7.94 -33.66 -6.28
N LYS A 128 -7.46 -34.45 -5.31
CA LYS A 128 -7.36 -35.91 -5.39
C LYS A 128 -8.56 -36.62 -4.76
N TYR A 129 -9.53 -35.86 -4.21
CA TYR A 129 -10.68 -36.38 -3.48
C TYR A 129 -10.29 -37.33 -2.32
N LEU A 130 -9.14 -37.07 -1.70
CA LEU A 130 -8.63 -37.85 -0.59
C LEU A 130 -8.99 -37.19 0.75
N TRP A 131 -9.09 -38.03 1.78
CA TRP A 131 -9.28 -37.59 3.17
C TRP A 131 -7.98 -37.85 3.96
N PRO A 132 -6.98 -36.96 3.90
CA PRO A 132 -5.61 -37.19 4.36
C PRO A 132 -5.45 -37.01 5.88
N ARG A 133 -6.08 -37.89 6.67
CA ARG A 133 -6.05 -37.79 8.14
C ARG A 133 -4.64 -37.95 8.68
N GLU A 134 -3.95 -39.00 8.27
CA GLU A 134 -2.63 -39.36 8.80
C GLU A 134 -1.56 -38.36 8.35
N GLU A 135 -1.72 -37.82 7.14
CA GLU A 135 -0.75 -36.91 6.56
C GLU A 135 -0.89 -35.48 7.14
N ILE A 136 -2.10 -35.06 7.55
CA ILE A 136 -2.33 -33.75 8.19
C ILE A 136 -2.07 -33.78 9.70
N GLU A 137 -2.30 -34.92 10.38
CA GLU A 137 -2.22 -35.03 11.84
C GLU A 137 -0.97 -34.36 12.45
N PRO A 138 0.25 -34.51 11.89
CA PRO A 138 1.45 -33.88 12.46
C PRO A 138 1.45 -32.34 12.45
N TYR A 139 0.59 -31.72 11.63
CA TYR A 139 0.51 -30.27 11.44
C TYR A 139 -0.73 -29.65 12.08
N CYS A 140 -1.56 -30.46 12.77
CA CYS A 140 -2.90 -30.08 13.18
C CYS A 140 -2.96 -29.79 14.69
N ASP A 141 -2.61 -28.57 15.08
CA ASP A 141 -2.56 -28.13 16.48
C ASP A 141 -3.51 -26.93 16.74
N THR A 142 -3.54 -26.44 17.97
CA THR A 142 -4.31 -25.27 18.39
C THR A 142 -3.40 -24.04 18.56
N LEU A 143 -3.90 -22.87 18.17
CA LEU A 143 -3.18 -21.62 18.43
C LEU A 143 -3.19 -21.24 19.93
N ARG A 144 -4.17 -21.75 20.68
CA ARG A 144 -4.33 -21.46 22.10
C ARG A 144 -3.18 -22.09 22.89
N GLY A 145 -2.49 -21.29 23.69
CA GLY A 145 -1.35 -21.74 24.50
C GLY A 145 0.01 -21.60 23.80
N SER A 146 0.01 -21.26 22.51
CA SER A 146 1.23 -20.94 21.78
C SER A 146 1.76 -19.55 22.14
N HIS A 147 3.07 -19.35 21.95
CA HIS A 147 3.71 -18.05 22.08
C HIS A 147 4.00 -17.46 20.69
N LEU A 148 3.44 -16.29 20.41
CA LEU A 148 3.68 -15.56 19.17
C LEU A 148 4.75 -14.48 19.39
N VAL A 149 5.79 -14.48 18.55
CA VAL A 149 6.83 -13.44 18.52
C VAL A 149 6.63 -12.57 17.29
N ILE A 150 6.51 -11.25 17.50
CA ILE A 150 6.38 -10.26 16.42
C ILE A 150 7.69 -9.49 16.31
N LEU A 151 8.49 -9.80 15.30
CA LEU A 151 9.71 -9.05 15.00
C LEU A 151 9.36 -7.82 14.15
N GLY A 152 9.37 -6.65 14.79
CA GLY A 152 8.99 -5.37 14.18
C GLY A 152 7.66 -4.84 14.72
N TYR A 153 7.71 -4.16 15.87
CA TYR A 153 6.53 -3.65 16.58
C TYR A 153 6.10 -2.24 16.15
N GLY A 154 6.08 -1.98 14.85
CA GLY A 154 5.63 -0.72 14.26
C GLY A 154 4.11 -0.67 14.04
N LYS A 155 3.63 0.16 13.10
CA LYS A 155 2.20 0.28 12.79
C LYS A 155 1.56 -1.08 12.46
N ILE A 156 2.22 -1.91 11.66
CA ILE A 156 1.72 -3.25 11.29
C ILE A 156 1.78 -4.22 12.48
N GLY A 157 2.93 -4.31 13.17
CA GLY A 157 3.09 -5.19 14.33
C GLY A 157 2.08 -4.91 15.44
N ASN A 158 1.77 -3.64 15.71
CA ASN A 158 0.73 -3.24 16.66
C ASN A 158 -0.69 -3.68 16.22
N TRP A 159 -0.97 -3.80 14.92
CA TRP A 159 -2.24 -4.33 14.45
C TRP A 159 -2.30 -5.86 14.57
N ILE A 160 -1.17 -6.56 14.37
CA ILE A 160 -1.09 -8.02 14.53
C ILE A 160 -1.26 -8.42 16.01
N ALA A 161 -0.77 -7.59 16.93
CA ALA A 161 -0.82 -7.88 18.37
C ALA A 161 -2.17 -7.59 19.05
N LYS A 162 -3.13 -6.98 18.34
CA LYS A 162 -4.47 -6.65 18.85
C LYS A 162 -5.44 -7.80 18.60
#